data_AF-A0A830HE70-F1
#
_entry.id   AF-A0A830HE70-F1
#
_cell.length_a   1.000
_cell.length_b   1.000
_cell.length_c   1.000
_cell.angle_alpha   90.00
_cell.angle_beta   90.00
_cell.angle_gamma   90.00
#
_symmetry.space_group_name_H-M   'P 1'
#
loop_
_entity.id
_entity.type
_entity.pdbx_description
1 polymer ?
#
loop_
_entity_poly.entity_id
_entity_poly.type
_entity_poly.pdbx_seq_one_letter_code
_entity_poly.pdbx_strand_id
1 'polypeptide(L)'
;MKEHLRRERKYAFELMDADPYMSFLQLSSNLADSGNQLDALRARPKKFVCVNDDMDDSASTNNRRISAQLQDTLHSFFPTPSRFELHRGQRGYLTIQSWRWFWRVRALAHLVAVVCTFAALYRALMSSRFKQRLAECRAFASRFALCLYAAWCEATSSLETTKSEA
;
A
#
# COMPACT_ATOMS: atom_id res chain seq x y z
N MET A 1 58.87 -35.18 -13.13
CA MET A 1 58.98 -33.71 -12.99
C MET A 1 57.65 -33.18 -12.47
N LYS A 2 57.47 -33.14 -11.14
CA LYS A 2 56.29 -32.52 -10.51
C LYS A 2 56.77 -31.20 -9.92
N GLU A 3 56.58 -30.12 -10.67
CA GLU A 3 56.86 -28.78 -10.13
C GLU A 3 55.87 -28.49 -9.00
N HIS A 4 56.41 -28.18 -7.83
CA HIS A 4 55.68 -27.62 -6.73
C HIS A 4 55.24 -26.20 -7.10
N LEU A 5 53.97 -26.04 -7.51
CA LEU A 5 53.31 -24.74 -7.60
C LEU A 5 53.24 -24.13 -6.19
N ARG A 6 54.31 -23.43 -5.80
CA ARG A 6 54.30 -22.58 -4.62
C ARG A 6 53.33 -21.44 -4.91
N ARG A 7 52.14 -21.53 -4.31
CA ARG A 7 51.08 -20.51 -4.40
C ARG A 7 51.58 -19.26 -3.67
N GLU A 8 52.33 -18.42 -4.37
CA GLU A 8 52.72 -17.13 -3.83
C GLU A 8 51.46 -16.27 -3.64
N ARG A 9 51.29 -15.74 -2.44
CA ARG A 9 50.14 -14.90 -2.11
C ARG A 9 50.29 -13.59 -2.87
N LYS A 10 49.36 -13.33 -3.80
CA LYS A 10 49.39 -12.17 -4.70
C LYS A 10 49.41 -10.82 -3.97
N TYR A 11 48.89 -10.77 -2.73
CA TYR A 11 48.85 -9.57 -1.91
C TYR A 11 49.31 -9.88 -0.48
N ALA A 12 50.03 -8.92 0.12
CA ALA A 12 50.36 -8.97 1.54
C ALA A 12 49.07 -8.86 2.36
N PHE A 13 48.84 -9.82 3.23
CA PHE A 13 47.76 -9.78 4.21
C PHE A 13 48.28 -10.25 5.56
N GLU A 14 47.75 -9.66 6.61
CA GLU A 14 47.92 -10.13 7.97
C GLU A 14 46.72 -11.00 8.33
N LEU A 15 46.98 -12.24 8.76
CA LEU A 15 45.95 -13.05 9.41
C LEU A 15 45.86 -12.53 10.83
N MET A 16 44.92 -11.63 11.08
CA MET A 16 44.56 -11.32 12.45
C MET A 16 43.81 -12.53 13.01
N ASP A 17 44.21 -13.00 14.19
CA ASP A 17 43.40 -13.94 14.96
C ASP A 17 41.99 -13.35 15.17
N ALA A 18 41.01 -14.21 15.50
CA ALA A 18 39.62 -13.82 15.69
C ALA A 18 39.52 -12.50 16.48
N ASP A 19 39.16 -11.43 15.77
CA ASP A 19 39.22 -10.07 16.29
C ASP A 19 38.35 -9.98 17.57
N PRO A 20 38.92 -9.61 18.73
CA PRO A 20 38.17 -9.53 19.98
C PRO A 20 36.99 -8.54 19.90
N TYR A 21 36.96 -7.66 18.91
CA TYR A 21 35.91 -6.68 18.68
C TYR A 21 34.85 -7.12 17.67
N MET A 22 35.04 -8.24 16.98
CA MET A 22 34.11 -8.72 15.94
C MET A 22 33.47 -10.06 16.31
N SER A 23 32.19 -10.23 15.96
CA SER A 23 31.46 -11.49 16.02
C SER A 23 30.86 -11.79 14.66
N PHE A 24 31.05 -13.01 14.16
CA PHE A 24 30.35 -13.54 13.00
C PHE A 24 29.36 -14.60 13.48
N LEU A 25 28.07 -14.39 13.20
CA LEU A 25 26.98 -15.27 13.59
C LEU A 25 26.30 -15.78 12.33
N GLN A 26 26.16 -17.10 12.23
CA GLN A 26 25.40 -17.77 11.18
C GLN A 26 24.17 -18.39 11.83
N LEU A 27 23.02 -17.73 11.68
CA LEU A 27 21.77 -18.18 12.24
C LEU A 27 21.21 -19.31 11.39
N SER A 28 21.01 -20.46 12.03
CA SER A 28 20.39 -21.64 11.44
C SER A 28 18.89 -21.69 11.76
N SER A 29 18.10 -22.48 11.03
CA SER A 29 16.67 -22.70 11.34
C SER A 29 16.41 -23.47 12.67
N ASN A 30 17.47 -23.87 13.38
CA ASN A 30 17.36 -24.48 14.70
C ASN A 30 17.25 -23.38 15.76
N LEU A 31 16.07 -23.29 16.38
CA LEU A 31 15.76 -22.26 17.38
C LEU A 31 16.70 -22.29 18.59
N ALA A 32 17.12 -23.48 19.04
CA ALA A 32 17.98 -23.59 20.22
C ALA A 32 19.40 -23.13 19.94
N ASP A 33 19.95 -23.52 18.79
CA ASP A 33 21.30 -23.13 18.36
C ASP A 33 21.39 -21.61 18.11
N SER A 34 20.50 -21.09 17.27
CA SER A 34 20.41 -19.65 16.99
C SER A 34 20.11 -18.83 18.25
N GLY A 35 19.27 -19.35 19.15
CA GLY A 35 18.98 -18.70 20.43
C GLY A 35 20.21 -18.60 21.34
N ASN A 36 20.95 -19.70 21.50
CA ASN A 36 22.18 -19.73 22.29
C ASN A 36 23.25 -18.78 21.73
N GLN A 37 23.36 -18.68 20.40
CA GLN A 37 24.28 -17.73 19.75
C GLN A 37 23.92 -16.27 20.07
N LEU A 38 22.64 -15.92 20.01
CA LEU A 38 22.15 -14.58 20.35
C LEU A 38 22.33 -14.25 21.84
N ASP A 39 22.13 -15.23 22.72
CA ASP A 39 22.32 -15.03 24.15
C ASP A 39 23.80 -14.93 24.52
N ALA A 40 24.68 -15.68 23.84
CA ALA A 40 26.13 -15.52 23.97
C ALA A 40 26.59 -14.11 23.52
N LEU A 41 25.99 -13.57 22.45
CA LEU A 41 26.24 -12.20 22.01
C LEU A 41 25.81 -11.17 23.07
N ARG A 42 24.64 -11.37 23.71
CA ARG A 42 24.18 -10.51 24.82
C ARG A 42 25.11 -10.56 26.03
N ALA A 43 25.63 -11.73 26.37
CA ALA A 43 26.56 -11.87 27.49
C ALA A 43 27.91 -11.15 27.23
N ARG A 44 28.36 -11.09 25.98
CA ARG A 44 29.64 -10.48 25.59
C ARG A 44 29.47 -9.64 24.32
N PRO A 45 28.90 -8.42 24.43
CA PRO A 45 28.64 -7.58 23.28
C PRO A 45 29.95 -7.19 22.58
N LYS A 46 29.94 -7.29 21.24
CA LYS A 46 31.07 -6.95 20.37
C LYS A 46 30.80 -5.65 19.64
N LYS A 47 31.86 -4.95 19.24
CA LYS A 47 31.76 -3.67 18.52
C LYS A 47 31.19 -3.87 17.11
N PHE A 48 31.60 -4.95 16.45
CA PHE A 48 31.14 -5.33 15.12
C PHE A 48 30.46 -6.68 15.19
N VAL A 49 29.20 -6.76 14.75
CA VAL A 49 28.46 -8.01 14.67
C VAL A 49 28.01 -8.19 13.23
N CYS A 50 28.51 -9.24 12.59
CA CYS A 50 28.04 -9.71 11.29
C CYS A 50 27.07 -10.85 11.55
N VAL A 51 25.83 -10.70 11.12
CA VAL A 51 24.80 -11.74 11.23
C VAL A 51 24.42 -12.16 9.81
N ASN A 52 24.52 -13.44 9.53
CA ASN A 52 24.04 -14.07 8.30
C ASN A 52 22.89 -15.01 8.64
N ASP A 53 21.78 -14.91 7.90
CA ASP A 53 20.65 -15.80 8.01
C ASP A 53 20.77 -16.97 7.03
N ASP A 54 21.41 -18.05 7.46
CA ASP A 54 21.50 -19.30 6.70
C ASP A 54 20.34 -20.24 7.09
N MET A 55 19.13 -19.72 7.00
CA MET A 55 17.90 -20.41 7.39
C MET A 55 17.25 -21.09 6.18
N ASP A 56 16.75 -22.31 6.38
CA ASP A 56 15.94 -23.02 5.38
C ASP A 56 14.54 -22.39 5.29
N ASP A 57 14.16 -21.94 4.10
CA ASP A 57 12.84 -21.34 3.80
C ASP A 57 11.67 -22.27 4.18
N SER A 58 11.88 -23.59 4.22
CA SER A 58 10.85 -24.56 4.61
C SER A 58 10.43 -24.41 6.08
N ALA A 59 11.33 -23.95 6.95
CA ALA A 59 11.14 -23.85 8.40
C ALA A 59 10.55 -22.51 8.87
N SER A 60 9.56 -21.99 8.14
CA SER A 60 9.02 -20.63 8.29
C SER A 60 8.61 -20.22 9.72
N THR A 61 8.10 -21.15 10.54
CA THR A 61 7.71 -20.87 11.93
C THR A 61 8.91 -20.62 12.84
N ASN A 62 9.96 -21.44 12.73
CA ASN A 62 11.17 -21.27 13.53
C ASN A 62 11.94 -20.03 13.08
N ASN A 63 12.06 -19.83 11.76
CA ASN A 63 12.74 -18.67 11.20
C ASN A 63 12.11 -17.37 11.70
N ARG A 64 10.77 -17.29 11.75
CA ARG A 64 10.06 -16.12 12.29
C ARG A 64 10.40 -15.87 13.76
N ARG A 65 10.50 -16.92 14.58
CA ARG A 65 10.87 -16.80 16.00
C ARG A 65 12.31 -16.34 16.16
N ILE A 66 13.23 -16.88 15.36
CA ILE A 66 14.64 -16.47 15.35
C ILE A 66 14.78 -15.01 14.93
N SER A 67 14.08 -14.58 13.87
CA SER A 67 14.07 -13.18 13.44
C SER A 67 13.54 -12.24 14.53
N ALA A 68 12.49 -12.63 15.26
CA ALA A 68 11.98 -11.85 16.38
C ALA A 68 13.00 -11.76 17.52
N GLN A 69 13.65 -12.87 17.89
CA GLN A 69 14.67 -12.87 18.94
C GLN A 69 15.91 -12.06 18.55
N LEU A 70 16.33 -12.11 17.29
CA LEU A 70 17.39 -11.26 16.75
C LEU A 70 17.00 -9.79 16.83
N GLN A 71 15.78 -9.43 16.44
CA GLN A 71 15.27 -8.07 16.53
C GLN A 71 15.27 -7.56 17.98
N ASP A 72 14.80 -8.36 18.94
CA ASP A 72 14.82 -8.03 20.37
C ASP A 72 16.26 -7.88 20.89
N THR A 73 17.18 -8.71 20.40
CA THR A 73 18.61 -8.61 20.74
C THR A 73 19.19 -7.28 20.25
N LEU A 74 18.98 -6.94 18.97
CA LEU A 74 19.48 -5.68 18.41
C LEU A 74 18.84 -4.46 19.06
N HIS A 75 17.54 -4.48 19.35
CA HIS A 75 16.89 -3.37 20.07
C HIS A 75 17.38 -3.21 21.50
N SER A 76 17.80 -4.29 22.16
CA SER A 76 18.41 -4.20 23.49
C SER A 76 19.77 -3.49 23.48
N PHE A 77 20.53 -3.59 22.38
CA PHE A 77 21.80 -2.88 22.20
C PHE A 77 21.62 -1.47 21.61
N PHE A 78 20.67 -1.31 20.69
CA PHE A 78 20.45 -0.11 19.90
C PHE A 78 18.97 0.32 20.02
N PRO A 79 18.59 0.99 21.12
CA PRO A 79 17.20 1.39 21.35
C PRO A 79 16.75 2.49 20.39
N THR A 80 17.68 3.31 19.90
CA THR A 80 17.41 4.34 18.90
C THR A 80 17.69 3.79 17.50
N PRO A 81 16.69 3.77 16.59
CA PRO A 81 16.89 3.29 15.25
C PRO A 81 17.86 4.19 14.48
N SER A 82 18.70 3.58 13.66
CA SER A 82 19.60 4.31 12.78
C SER A 82 18.84 5.10 11.72
N ARG A 83 19.38 6.23 11.27
CA ARG A 83 18.85 6.99 10.12
C ARG A 83 18.83 6.20 8.81
N PHE A 84 19.60 5.11 8.74
CA PHE A 84 19.65 4.21 7.59
C PHE A 84 18.67 3.05 7.72
N GLU A 85 18.04 2.87 8.89
CA GLU A 85 16.95 1.92 9.04
C GLU A 85 15.72 2.44 8.30
N LEU A 86 14.95 1.48 7.80
CA LEU A 86 13.71 1.77 7.15
C LEU A 86 12.68 2.25 8.19
N HIS A 87 11.88 3.28 7.87
CA HIS A 87 10.91 3.80 8.83
C HIS A 87 9.89 2.73 9.21
N ARG A 88 9.39 2.77 10.45
CA ARG A 88 8.38 1.82 10.94
C ARG A 88 7.20 1.75 9.99
N GLY A 89 6.83 0.54 9.58
CA GLY A 89 5.72 0.28 8.65
C GLY A 89 6.07 0.39 7.17
N GLN A 90 7.28 0.85 6.83
CA GLN A 90 7.80 0.73 5.47
C GLN A 90 8.30 -0.71 5.26
N ARG A 91 8.07 -1.24 4.05
CA ARG A 91 8.63 -2.53 3.64
C ARG A 91 9.89 -2.30 2.83
N GLY A 92 10.96 -2.99 3.20
CA GLY A 92 12.13 -3.11 2.34
C GLY A 92 11.73 -3.95 1.14
N TYR A 93 11.98 -3.46 -0.05
CA TYR A 93 11.75 -4.26 -1.25
C TYR A 93 13.02 -5.08 -1.48
N LEU A 94 12.97 -6.38 -1.18
CA LEU A 94 14.11 -7.28 -1.36
C LEU A 94 14.64 -7.27 -2.80
N THR A 95 13.75 -6.99 -3.77
CA THR A 95 14.12 -6.90 -5.18
C THR A 95 13.56 -5.64 -5.83
N ILE A 96 14.29 -5.10 -6.80
CA ILE A 96 13.83 -4.00 -7.67
C ILE A 96 12.49 -4.37 -8.35
N GLN A 97 12.28 -5.66 -8.67
CA GLN A 97 11.03 -6.15 -9.25
C GLN A 97 9.84 -5.95 -8.31
N SER A 98 9.97 -6.36 -7.04
CA SER A 98 8.90 -6.18 -6.04
C SER A 98 8.57 -4.70 -5.80
N TRP A 99 9.59 -3.84 -5.80
CA TRP A 99 9.42 -2.38 -5.73
C TRP A 99 8.61 -1.86 -6.93
N ARG A 100 9.03 -2.20 -8.15
CA ARG A 100 8.34 -1.78 -9.38
C ARG A 100 6.90 -2.28 -9.42
N TRP A 101 6.64 -3.52 -8.98
CA TRP A 101 5.30 -4.09 -8.93
C TRP A 101 4.39 -3.31 -7.97
N PHE A 102 4.86 -3.01 -6.75
CA PHE A 102 4.10 -2.22 -5.79
C PHE A 102 3.69 -0.86 -6.36
N TRP A 103 4.63 -0.13 -6.98
CA TRP A 103 4.34 1.16 -7.59
C TRP A 103 3.38 1.07 -8.77
N ARG A 104 3.46 0.01 -9.59
CA ARG A 104 2.52 -0.24 -10.68
C ARG A 104 1.09 -0.48 -10.16
N VAL A 105 0.94 -1.36 -9.16
CA VAL A 105 -0.37 -1.64 -8.55
C VAL A 105 -0.95 -0.39 -7.92
N ARG A 106 -0.13 0.38 -7.21
CA ARG A 106 -0.55 1.64 -6.59
C ARG A 106 -0.97 2.66 -7.65
N ALA A 107 -0.21 2.82 -8.73
CA ALA A 107 -0.56 3.71 -9.83
C ALA A 107 -1.88 3.30 -10.51
N LEU A 108 -2.08 2.00 -10.75
CA LEU A 108 -3.33 1.48 -11.31
C LEU A 108 -4.51 1.73 -10.37
N ALA A 109 -4.35 1.49 -9.06
CA ALA A 109 -5.39 1.76 -8.08
C ALA A 109 -5.77 3.25 -8.03
N HIS A 110 -4.78 4.15 -8.08
CA HIS A 110 -5.04 5.59 -8.17
C HIS A 110 -5.77 5.97 -9.46
N LEU A 111 -5.37 5.42 -10.61
CA LEU A 111 -6.04 5.65 -11.89
C LEU A 111 -7.51 5.21 -11.83
N VAL A 112 -7.77 4.00 -11.33
CA VAL A 112 -9.14 3.46 -11.19
C VAL A 112 -9.97 4.34 -10.25
N ALA A 113 -9.42 4.74 -9.11
CA ALA A 113 -10.12 5.62 -8.18
C ALA A 113 -10.51 6.96 -8.83
N VAL A 114 -9.57 7.58 -9.56
CA VAL A 114 -9.82 8.83 -10.29
C VAL A 114 -10.94 8.62 -11.32
N VAL A 115 -10.87 7.59 -12.16
CA VAL A 115 -11.93 7.30 -13.15
C VAL A 115 -13.29 7.07 -12.48
N CYS A 116 -13.34 6.32 -11.38
CA CYS A 116 -14.58 6.09 -10.63
C CYS A 116 -15.16 7.38 -10.06
N THR A 117 -14.32 8.26 -9.50
CA THR A 117 -14.77 9.56 -8.98
C THR A 117 -15.34 10.45 -10.08
N PHE A 118 -14.68 10.55 -11.24
CA PHE A 118 -15.19 11.29 -12.39
C PHE A 118 -16.50 10.70 -12.94
N ALA A 119 -16.61 9.38 -13.03
CA ALA A 119 -17.83 8.72 -13.47
C ALA A 119 -19.01 8.95 -12.50
N ALA A 120 -18.75 9.00 -11.20
CA ALA A 120 -19.76 9.32 -10.19
C ALA A 120 -20.23 10.78 -10.29
N LEU A 121 -19.28 11.73 -10.43
CA LEU A 121 -19.59 13.15 -10.64
C LEU A 121 -20.39 13.37 -11.93
N TYR A 122 -19.99 12.72 -13.02
CA TYR A 122 -20.72 12.78 -14.29
C TYR A 122 -22.15 12.27 -14.14
N ARG A 123 -22.35 11.11 -13.50
CA ARG A 123 -23.70 10.59 -13.22
C ARG A 123 -24.53 11.54 -12.37
N ALA A 124 -23.94 12.14 -11.34
CA ALA A 124 -24.63 13.11 -10.49
C ALA A 124 -25.09 14.33 -11.30
N LEU A 125 -24.21 14.91 -12.12
CA LEU A 125 -24.51 16.06 -12.98
C LEU A 125 -25.59 15.75 -14.04
N MET A 126 -25.52 14.56 -14.66
CA MET A 126 -26.53 14.15 -15.63
C MET A 126 -27.89 13.94 -14.96
N SER A 127 -27.92 13.36 -13.76
CA SER A 127 -29.16 13.20 -13.00
C SER A 127 -29.76 14.53 -12.56
N SER A 128 -28.93 15.53 -12.18
CA SER A 128 -29.41 16.86 -11.80
C SER A 128 -29.98 17.61 -13.00
N ARG A 129 -29.30 17.57 -14.16
CA ARG A 129 -29.81 18.16 -15.40
C ARG A 129 -31.09 17.48 -15.88
N PHE A 130 -31.17 16.15 -15.76
CA PHE A 130 -32.38 15.40 -16.09
C PHE A 130 -33.56 15.82 -15.19
N LYS A 131 -33.34 15.94 -13.87
CA LYS A 131 -34.36 16.44 -12.92
C LYS A 131 -34.80 17.86 -13.25
N GLN A 132 -33.87 18.76 -13.60
CA GLN A 132 -34.20 20.13 -14.01
C GLN A 132 -35.08 20.16 -15.25
N ARG A 133 -34.70 19.43 -16.31
CA ARG A 133 -35.49 19.31 -17.54
C ARG A 133 -36.88 18.73 -17.28
N LEU A 134 -37.00 17.72 -16.42
CA LEU A 134 -38.28 17.12 -16.07
C LEU A 134 -39.19 18.11 -15.32
N ALA A 135 -38.61 18.92 -14.43
CA ALA A 135 -39.33 19.97 -13.71
C ALA A 135 -39.84 21.06 -14.67
N GLU A 136 -39.02 21.49 -15.64
CA GLU A 136 -39.42 22.43 -16.70
C GLU A 136 -40.60 21.88 -17.53
N CYS A 137 -40.53 20.61 -17.97
CA CYS A 137 -41.63 19.99 -18.72
C CYS A 137 -42.93 19.91 -17.91
N ARG A 138 -42.87 19.59 -16.61
CA ARG A 138 -44.04 19.58 -15.73
C ARG A 138 -44.64 20.98 -15.55
N ALA A 139 -43.80 22.00 -15.37
CA ALA A 139 -44.26 23.39 -15.27
C ALA A 139 -44.92 23.87 -16.57
N PHE A 140 -44.35 23.50 -17.73
CA PHE A 140 -44.94 23.80 -19.03
C PHE A 140 -46.30 23.13 -19.22
N ALA A 141 -46.40 21.83 -18.92
CA ALA A 141 -47.66 21.08 -19.02
C ALA A 141 -48.76 21.64 -18.10
N SER A 142 -48.41 22.04 -16.87
CA SER A 142 -49.34 22.65 -15.93
C SER A 142 -49.87 24.00 -16.43
N ARG A 143 -48.99 24.87 -16.95
CA ARG A 143 -49.39 26.16 -17.54
C ARG A 143 -50.28 25.96 -18.76
N PHE A 144 -49.94 25.02 -19.63
CA PHE A 144 -50.74 24.70 -20.81
C PHE A 144 -52.14 24.19 -20.43
N ALA A 145 -52.24 23.31 -19.43
CA ALA A 145 -53.52 22.82 -18.93
C ALA A 145 -54.39 23.95 -18.33
N LEU A 146 -53.79 24.88 -17.57
CA LEU A 146 -54.49 26.05 -17.05
C LEU A 146 -54.98 26.98 -18.18
N CYS A 147 -54.17 27.20 -19.22
CA CYS A 147 -54.59 27.99 -20.39
C CYS A 147 -55.75 27.32 -21.14
N LEU A 148 -55.69 26.00 -21.36
CA LEU A 148 -56.79 25.24 -21.97
C LEU A 148 -58.06 25.33 -21.13
N TYR A 149 -57.94 25.18 -19.81
CA TYR A 149 -59.08 25.29 -18.91
C TYR A 149 -59.69 26.70 -18.92
N ALA A 150 -58.86 27.75 -18.89
CA ALA A 150 -59.32 29.13 -18.99
C ALA A 150 -60.04 29.39 -20.32
N ALA A 151 -59.46 28.96 -21.45
CA ALA A 151 -60.07 29.08 -22.77
C ALA A 151 -61.40 28.31 -22.88
N TRP A 152 -61.48 27.13 -22.27
CA TRP A 152 -62.73 26.38 -22.18
C TRP A 152 -63.80 27.15 -21.40
N CYS A 153 -63.48 27.67 -20.21
CA CYS A 153 -64.42 28.47 -19.40
C CYS A 153 -64.94 29.70 -20.16
N GLU A 154 -64.05 30.41 -20.85
CA GLU A 154 -64.40 31.61 -21.63
C GLU A 154 -65.34 31.25 -22.80
N ALA A 155 -65.05 30.16 -23.51
CA ALA A 155 -65.91 29.65 -24.58
C ALA A 155 -67.30 29.23 -24.06
N THR A 156 -67.38 28.57 -22.89
CA THR A 156 -68.67 28.17 -22.32
C THR A 156 -69.50 29.37 -21.85
N SER A 157 -68.86 30.40 -21.28
CA SER A 157 -69.57 31.61 -20.82
C SER A 157 -70.20 32.40 -21.97
N SER A 158 -69.52 32.47 -23.12
CA SER A 158 -70.02 33.13 -24.34
C SER A 158 -71.23 32.42 -24.95
N LEU A 159 -71.36 31.11 -24.72
CA LEU A 159 -72.48 30.29 -25.19
C LEU A 159 -73.73 30.44 -24.32
N GLU A 160 -73.58 30.79 -23.03
CA GLU A 160 -74.71 31.04 -22.13
C GLU A 160 -75.31 32.43 -22.31
N THR A 161 -74.50 33.46 -22.57
CA THR A 161 -74.99 34.83 -22.83
C THR A 161 -75.83 34.90 -24.11
N THR A 162 -75.43 34.19 -25.17
CA THR A 162 -76.16 34.15 -26.44
C THR A 162 -77.50 33.41 -26.37
N LYS A 163 -77.70 32.52 -25.39
CA LYS A 163 -78.98 31.85 -25.14
C LYS A 163 -79.94 32.67 -24.26
N SER A 164 -79.45 33.68 -23.53
CA SER A 164 -80.27 34.54 -22.67
C SER A 164 -80.95 35.69 -23.41
N GLU A 165 -80.52 36.00 -24.64
CA GLU A 165 -81.03 37.09 -25.47
C GLU A 165 -82.05 36.62 -26.53
N ALA A 166 -82.37 35.33 -26.57
CA ALA A 166 -83.38 34.71 -27.44
C ALA A 166 -84.59 34.24 -26.63
#